data_AF-A0AB74H2Q8-F1
#
_entry.id   AF-A0AB74H2Q8-F1
#
_cell.length_a   1.000
_cell.length_b   1.000
_cell.length_c   1.000
_cell.angle_alpha   90.00
_cell.angle_beta   90.00
_cell.angle_gamma   90.00
#
_symmetry.space_group_name_H-M   'P 1'
#
loop_
_entity.id
_entity.type
_entity.pdbx_description
1 polymer ?
#
loop_
_entity_poly.entity_id
_entity_poly.type
_entity_poly.pdbx_seq_one_letter_code
_entity_poly.pdbx_strand_id
1 'polypeptide(L)'
;MDVLIIEDDPMVEFIHRNYLEKLNYFQNIYSTASQTQAIAYLNDIKIQLVLLDIHIKEGNGLELLKLLRNQHQNTEVIVISAANEAHTVKEAFHLGIVDYLIKPFTFERFESSIEKFLNHYHTFEADKIYQDNIDHFQKIDSGWLEGEVKLDEKGLSEITYQHILDAIQELEQPFTIQELAKCSQFSHVSVRKYIAYMEEKGLLTSQQIYTKVGRPYKVYKLIKKLRPVDLSFLIFVAIWMTRMPCPCR
;
A
#
# COMPACT_ATOMS: atom_id res chain seq x y z
N MET A 1 0.24 13.90 11.83
CA MET A 1 -0.35 14.44 10.59
C MET A 1 -1.84 14.60 10.78
N ASP A 2 -2.49 15.41 9.96
CA ASP A 2 -3.92 15.67 9.97
C ASP A 2 -4.54 15.09 8.69
N VAL A 3 -5.66 14.40 8.86
CA VAL A 3 -6.41 13.73 7.78
C VAL A 3 -7.86 14.17 7.78
N LEU A 4 -8.43 14.35 6.58
CA LEU A 4 -9.83 14.67 6.37
C LEU A 4 -10.53 13.51 5.65
N ILE A 5 -11.63 13.04 6.21
CA ILE A 5 -12.53 12.05 5.59
C ILE A 5 -13.71 12.80 4.97
N ILE A 6 -13.95 12.59 3.68
CA ILE A 6 -15.11 13.13 2.96
C ILE A 6 -15.99 11.95 2.56
N GLU A 7 -17.01 11.69 3.37
CA GLU A 7 -17.87 10.50 3.31
C GLU A 7 -19.24 10.84 3.92
N ASP A 8 -20.32 10.47 3.24
CA ASP A 8 -21.69 10.78 3.68
C ASP A 8 -22.40 9.60 4.37
N ASP A 9 -21.84 8.39 4.31
CA ASP A 9 -22.29 7.25 5.09
C ASP A 9 -21.56 7.20 6.46
N PRO A 10 -22.26 7.46 7.59
CA PRO A 10 -21.64 7.46 8.92
C PRO A 10 -21.04 6.11 9.32
N MET A 11 -21.57 4.99 8.81
CA MET A 11 -21.01 3.67 9.08
C MET A 11 -19.65 3.50 8.40
N VAL A 12 -19.55 3.97 7.16
CA VAL A 12 -18.31 3.90 6.39
C VAL A 12 -17.27 4.86 6.96
N GLU A 13 -17.66 6.07 7.32
CA GLU A 13 -16.79 7.04 8.01
C GLU A 13 -16.23 6.45 9.31
N PHE A 14 -17.07 5.80 10.11
CA PHE A 14 -16.65 5.15 11.35
C PHE A 14 -15.63 4.03 11.10
N ILE A 15 -15.81 3.22 10.06
CA ILE A 15 -14.86 2.16 9.68
C ILE A 15 -13.51 2.78 9.29
N HIS A 16 -13.51 3.80 8.42
CA HIS A 16 -12.29 4.48 7.98
C HIS A 16 -11.55 5.13 9.14
N ARG A 17 -12.29 5.79 10.05
CA ARG A 17 -11.74 6.37 11.28
C ARG A 17 -11.06 5.32 12.14
N ASN A 18 -11.72 4.18 12.41
CA ASN A 18 -11.12 3.09 13.18
C ASN A 18 -9.85 2.53 12.50
N TYR A 19 -9.81 2.47 11.18
CA TYR A 19 -8.62 2.04 10.45
C TYR A 19 -7.47 3.05 10.62
N LEU A 20 -7.74 4.35 10.51
CA LEU A 20 -6.75 5.40 10.73
C LEU A 20 -6.21 5.41 12.17
N GLU A 21 -7.08 5.26 13.15
CA GLU A 21 -6.72 5.21 14.58
C GLU A 21 -5.81 4.02 14.89
N LYS A 22 -6.05 2.84 14.30
CA LYS A 22 -5.18 1.68 14.46
C LYS A 22 -3.75 1.93 13.99
N LEU A 23 -3.56 2.77 12.98
CA LEU A 23 -2.25 3.02 12.38
C LEU A 23 -1.41 4.05 13.15
N ASN A 24 -2.01 4.85 14.04
CA ASN A 24 -1.32 5.83 14.90
C ASN A 24 -0.43 6.86 14.16
N TYR A 25 -0.66 7.15 12.87
CA TYR A 25 0.07 8.18 12.10
C TYR A 25 -0.59 9.57 12.15
N PHE A 26 -1.89 9.61 12.45
CA PHE A 26 -2.69 10.83 12.41
C PHE A 26 -3.05 11.29 13.81
N GLN A 27 -2.77 12.56 14.12
CA GLN A 27 -3.09 13.17 15.42
C GLN A 27 -4.53 13.65 15.44
N ASN A 28 -4.98 14.26 14.34
CA ASN A 28 -6.35 14.75 14.17
C ASN A 28 -6.99 14.08 12.95
N ILE A 29 -8.21 13.57 13.15
CA ILE A 29 -9.04 12.95 12.10
C ILE A 29 -10.33 13.76 12.00
N TYR A 30 -10.41 14.60 10.98
CA TYR A 30 -11.59 15.39 10.64
C TYR A 30 -12.50 14.59 9.71
N SER A 31 -13.80 14.83 9.78
CA SER A 31 -14.74 14.23 8.84
C SER A 31 -15.84 15.22 8.45
N THR A 32 -16.35 15.06 7.23
CA THR A 32 -17.47 15.85 6.69
C THR A 32 -18.19 15.05 5.62
N ALA A 33 -19.50 15.24 5.52
CA ALA A 33 -20.33 14.77 4.41
C ALA A 33 -20.52 15.84 3.32
N SER A 34 -20.02 17.05 3.55
CA SER A 34 -20.27 18.24 2.73
C SER A 34 -19.02 18.72 2.00
N GLN A 35 -19.16 19.00 0.69
CA GLN A 35 -18.10 19.58 -0.12
C GLN A 35 -17.74 20.98 0.37
N THR A 36 -18.74 21.77 0.76
CA THR A 36 -18.53 23.15 1.24
C THR A 36 -17.72 23.14 2.53
N GLN A 37 -18.07 22.26 3.48
CA GLN A 37 -17.30 22.12 4.72
C GLN A 37 -15.91 21.52 4.46
N ALA A 38 -15.76 20.60 3.50
CA ALA A 38 -14.45 20.07 3.13
C ALA A 38 -13.50 21.18 2.64
N ILE A 39 -14.00 22.07 1.78
CA ILE A 39 -13.23 23.23 1.30
C ILE A 39 -12.85 24.16 2.47
N ALA A 40 -13.78 24.39 3.41
CA ALA A 40 -13.49 25.19 4.60
C ALA A 40 -12.36 24.56 5.44
N TYR A 41 -12.44 23.26 5.72
CA TYR A 41 -11.37 22.53 6.43
C TYR A 41 -10.02 22.65 5.71
N LEU A 42 -10.00 22.49 4.38
CA LEU A 42 -8.75 22.55 3.60
C LEU A 42 -8.15 23.95 3.50
N ASN A 43 -8.97 25.00 3.66
CA ASN A 43 -8.49 26.38 3.69
C ASN A 43 -7.96 26.78 5.09
N ASP A 44 -8.62 26.33 6.14
CA ASP A 44 -8.32 26.75 7.52
C ASP A 44 -7.27 25.86 8.21
N ILE A 45 -7.14 24.60 7.76
CA ILE A 45 -6.31 23.59 8.38
C ILE A 45 -5.35 23.00 7.34
N LYS A 46 -4.07 22.85 7.72
CA LYS A 46 -3.10 22.12 6.90
C LYS A 46 -3.40 20.62 6.99
N ILE A 47 -4.23 20.12 6.10
CA ILE A 47 -4.51 18.68 5.93
C ILE A 47 -3.46 18.06 5.02
N GLN A 48 -2.82 16.97 5.45
CA GLN A 48 -1.82 16.25 4.64
C GLN A 48 -2.46 15.21 3.74
N LEU A 49 -3.56 14.60 4.17
CA LEU A 49 -4.25 13.54 3.44
C LEU A 49 -5.77 13.75 3.45
N VAL A 50 -6.41 13.58 2.30
CA VAL A 50 -7.86 13.46 2.17
C VAL A 50 -8.23 12.05 1.76
N LEU A 51 -9.16 11.43 2.48
CA LEU A 51 -9.88 10.23 2.05
C LEU A 51 -11.20 10.68 1.43
N LEU A 52 -11.36 10.46 0.12
CA LEU A 52 -12.47 11.02 -0.65
C LEU A 52 -13.37 9.92 -1.21
N ASP A 53 -14.66 9.93 -0.89
CA ASP A 53 -15.65 9.22 -1.71
C ASP A 53 -16.05 10.08 -2.93
N ILE A 54 -16.15 9.41 -4.08
CA ILE A 54 -16.70 9.99 -5.32
C ILE A 54 -18.22 10.19 -5.19
N HIS A 55 -18.91 9.29 -4.50
CA HIS A 55 -20.36 9.31 -4.40
C HIS A 55 -20.82 9.93 -3.08
N ILE A 56 -20.80 11.26 -3.01
CA ILE A 56 -21.34 12.00 -1.87
C ILE A 56 -22.69 12.63 -2.23
N LYS A 57 -23.60 12.74 -1.26
CA LYS A 57 -24.95 13.30 -1.48
C LYS A 57 -24.95 14.69 -2.14
N GLU A 58 -23.97 15.53 -1.82
CA GLU A 58 -23.87 16.90 -2.33
C GLU A 58 -23.32 16.99 -3.77
N GLY A 59 -22.78 15.90 -4.34
CA GLY A 59 -22.28 15.90 -5.70
C GLY A 59 -21.19 14.87 -5.98
N ASN A 60 -20.48 15.04 -7.08
CA ASN A 60 -19.39 14.13 -7.46
C ASN A 60 -18.07 14.56 -6.79
N GLY A 61 -17.47 13.67 -5.99
CA GLY A 61 -16.19 13.90 -5.33
C GLY A 61 -15.03 14.17 -6.29
N LEU A 62 -15.05 13.64 -7.52
CA LEU A 62 -14.05 13.99 -8.54
C LEU A 62 -14.14 15.45 -8.99
N GLU A 63 -15.34 16.05 -9.01
CA GLU A 63 -15.49 17.47 -9.30
C GLU A 63 -14.90 18.33 -8.16
N LEU A 64 -15.08 17.90 -6.91
CA LEU A 64 -14.37 18.50 -5.78
C LEU A 64 -12.86 18.39 -5.98
N LEU A 65 -12.33 17.20 -6.29
CA LEU A 65 -10.90 17.02 -6.52
C LEU A 65 -10.35 17.93 -7.64
N LYS A 66 -11.08 18.06 -8.76
CA LYS A 66 -10.73 19.00 -9.84
C LYS A 66 -10.64 20.43 -9.34
N LEU A 67 -11.61 20.86 -8.53
CA LEU A 67 -11.62 22.20 -7.94
C LEU A 67 -10.39 22.42 -7.06
N LEU A 68 -10.06 21.47 -6.17
CA LEU A 68 -8.88 21.57 -5.29
C LEU A 68 -7.58 21.70 -6.10
N ARG A 69 -7.42 20.91 -7.17
CA ARG A 69 -6.24 21.00 -8.05
C ARG A 69 -6.16 22.32 -8.79
N ASN A 70 -7.29 22.86 -9.27
CA ASN A 70 -7.34 24.18 -9.91
C ASN A 70 -7.00 25.32 -8.95
N GLN A 71 -7.25 25.14 -7.64
CA GLN A 71 -6.89 26.09 -6.60
C GLN A 71 -5.45 25.90 -6.07
N HIS A 72 -4.64 25.05 -6.71
CA HIS A 72 -3.29 24.70 -6.29
C HIS A 72 -3.22 24.16 -4.85
N GLN A 73 -4.31 23.56 -4.36
CA GLN A 73 -4.25 22.77 -3.13
C GLN A 73 -3.62 21.41 -3.44
N ASN A 74 -2.34 21.30 -3.06
CA ASN A 74 -1.51 20.12 -3.30
C ASN A 74 -1.62 19.06 -2.19
N THR A 75 -2.73 19.04 -1.46
CA THR A 75 -2.99 17.98 -0.47
C THR A 75 -3.09 16.63 -1.18
N GLU A 76 -2.50 15.61 -0.56
CA GLU A 76 -2.55 14.24 -1.07
C GLU A 76 -3.97 13.68 -0.92
N VAL A 77 -4.41 12.91 -1.92
CA VAL A 77 -5.78 12.39 -1.95
C VAL A 77 -5.74 10.90 -2.22
N ILE A 78 -6.44 10.12 -1.40
CA ILE A 78 -6.77 8.74 -1.65
C ILE A 78 -8.27 8.67 -1.93
N VAL A 79 -8.64 8.11 -3.06
CA VAL A 79 -10.05 7.93 -3.42
C VAL A 79 -10.53 6.59 -2.90
N ILE A 80 -11.69 6.58 -2.24
CA ILE A 80 -12.33 5.39 -1.71
C ILE A 80 -13.78 5.36 -2.20
N SER A 81 -14.09 4.53 -3.19
CA SER A 81 -15.43 4.52 -3.77
C SER A 81 -15.91 3.13 -4.20
N ALA A 82 -17.22 2.98 -4.38
CA ALA A 82 -17.80 1.83 -5.07
C ALA A 82 -17.67 1.93 -6.61
N ALA A 83 -17.37 3.12 -7.16
CA ALA A 83 -17.10 3.28 -8.59
C ALA A 83 -15.90 2.42 -9.01
N ASN A 84 -16.10 1.56 -9.98
CA ASN A 84 -15.07 0.64 -10.51
C ASN A 84 -14.91 0.78 -12.04
N GLU A 85 -15.55 1.79 -12.64
CA GLU A 85 -15.45 2.03 -14.06
C GLU A 85 -14.05 2.57 -14.40
N ALA A 86 -13.41 1.96 -15.39
CA ALA A 86 -12.04 2.30 -15.78
C ALA A 86 -11.85 3.78 -16.13
N HIS A 87 -12.87 4.45 -16.68
CA HIS A 87 -12.79 5.87 -17.01
C HIS A 87 -12.69 6.74 -15.75
N THR A 88 -13.51 6.47 -14.73
CA THR A 88 -13.53 7.14 -13.43
C THR A 88 -12.19 6.97 -12.70
N VAL A 89 -11.68 5.73 -12.66
CA VAL A 89 -10.39 5.41 -12.03
C VAL A 89 -9.26 6.14 -12.76
N LYS A 90 -9.23 6.09 -14.09
CA LYS A 90 -8.22 6.78 -14.91
C LYS A 90 -8.25 8.29 -14.71
N GLU A 91 -9.43 8.88 -14.67
CA GLU A 91 -9.62 10.30 -14.42
C GLU A 91 -9.08 10.70 -13.04
N ALA A 92 -9.38 9.92 -12.00
CA ALA A 92 -8.87 10.16 -10.66
C ALA A 92 -7.33 10.16 -10.62
N PHE A 93 -6.67 9.18 -11.28
CA PHE A 93 -5.20 9.17 -11.41
C PHE A 93 -4.64 10.37 -12.17
N HIS A 94 -5.29 10.82 -13.25
CA HIS A 94 -4.86 12.03 -13.96
C HIS A 94 -4.96 13.31 -13.09
N LEU A 95 -5.84 13.31 -12.08
CA LEU A 95 -5.95 14.39 -11.10
C LEU A 95 -4.91 14.31 -9.97
N GLY A 96 -3.99 13.34 -10.04
CA GLY A 96 -2.89 13.20 -9.09
C GLY A 96 -3.36 12.74 -7.71
N ILE A 97 -4.12 11.65 -7.67
CA ILE A 97 -4.38 10.91 -6.42
C ILE A 97 -3.18 10.00 -6.10
N VAL A 98 -2.98 9.69 -4.82
CA VAL A 98 -1.99 8.71 -4.35
C VAL A 98 -2.43 7.28 -4.65
N ASP A 99 -3.71 6.99 -4.42
CA ASP A 99 -4.24 5.64 -4.58
C ASP A 99 -5.76 5.63 -4.72
N TYR A 100 -6.29 4.53 -5.27
CA TYR A 100 -7.71 4.28 -5.43
C TYR A 100 -8.10 2.96 -4.75
N LEU A 101 -9.09 3.00 -3.86
CA LEU A 101 -9.67 1.83 -3.21
C LEU A 101 -11.12 1.62 -3.65
N ILE A 102 -11.37 0.44 -4.22
CA ILE A 102 -12.72 0.00 -4.57
C ILE A 102 -13.35 -0.65 -3.32
N LYS A 103 -14.53 -0.17 -2.92
CA LYS A 103 -15.32 -0.79 -1.84
C LYS A 103 -15.95 -2.11 -2.33
N PRO A 104 -15.95 -3.20 -1.52
CA PRO A 104 -15.31 -3.35 -0.22
C PRO A 104 -13.82 -3.68 -0.34
N PHE A 105 -13.02 -3.22 0.63
CA PHE A 105 -11.58 -3.49 0.72
C PHE A 105 -11.19 -3.92 2.15
N THR A 106 -10.04 -4.59 2.27
CA THR A 106 -9.52 -5.05 3.56
C THR A 106 -8.71 -3.97 4.28
N PHE A 107 -8.50 -4.13 5.59
CA PHE A 107 -7.62 -3.22 6.35
C PHE A 107 -6.20 -3.20 5.76
N GLU A 108 -5.70 -4.34 5.29
CA GLU A 108 -4.36 -4.45 4.72
C GLU A 108 -4.22 -3.61 3.44
N ARG A 109 -5.27 -3.61 2.60
CA ARG A 109 -5.32 -2.79 1.38
C ARG A 109 -5.35 -1.31 1.73
N PHE A 110 -6.10 -0.93 2.76
CA PHE A 110 -6.15 0.44 3.29
C PHE A 110 -4.80 0.88 3.84
N GLU A 111 -4.19 0.07 4.70
CA GLU A 111 -2.85 0.30 5.25
C GLU A 111 -1.82 0.49 4.13
N SER A 112 -1.87 -0.34 3.07
CA SER A 112 -1.00 -0.19 1.89
C SER A 112 -1.14 1.19 1.23
N SER A 113 -2.37 1.71 1.11
CA SER A 113 -2.61 3.05 0.56
C SER A 113 -2.06 4.16 1.46
N ILE A 114 -2.20 4.01 2.78
CA ILE A 114 -1.62 4.95 3.74
C ILE A 114 -0.08 4.91 3.67
N GLU A 115 0.53 3.73 3.54
CA GLU A 115 1.98 3.59 3.35
C GLU A 115 2.47 4.28 2.07
N LYS A 116 1.75 4.16 0.95
CA LYS A 116 2.07 4.90 -0.28
C LYS A 116 2.05 6.41 -0.04
N PHE A 117 1.02 6.90 0.63
CA PHE A 117 0.92 8.31 1.02
C PHE A 117 2.10 8.74 1.89
N LEU A 118 2.44 7.99 2.94
CA LEU A 118 3.55 8.32 3.83
C LEU A 118 4.89 8.36 3.07
N ASN A 119 5.11 7.43 2.14
CA ASN A 119 6.30 7.41 1.29
C ASN A 119 6.35 8.63 0.35
N HIS A 120 5.23 9.00 -0.26
CA HIS A 120 5.12 10.23 -1.05
C HIS A 120 5.48 11.44 -0.19
N TYR A 121 4.81 11.58 0.95
CA TYR A 121 4.99 12.70 1.86
C TYR A 121 6.45 12.88 2.31
N HIS A 122 7.10 11.80 2.76
CA HIS A 122 8.49 11.85 3.23
C HIS A 122 9.51 12.08 2.12
N THR A 123 9.24 11.60 0.90
CA THR A 123 10.17 11.82 -0.24
C THR A 123 10.27 13.29 -0.61
N PHE A 124 9.14 14.01 -0.54
CA PHE A 124 9.06 15.41 -0.96
C PHE A 124 9.21 16.43 0.17
N GLU A 125 9.23 16.01 1.45
CA GLU A 125 9.61 16.88 2.57
C GLU A 125 11.14 17.05 2.74
N ALA A 126 11.97 16.28 2.03
CA ALA A 126 13.42 16.43 2.11
C ALA A 126 13.89 17.75 1.44
N ASP A 127 14.67 18.57 2.16
CA ASP A 127 15.26 19.84 1.68
C ASP A 127 16.03 19.71 0.35
N LYS A 128 16.54 18.50 0.06
CA LYS A 128 17.20 18.16 -1.20
C LYS A 128 16.70 16.80 -1.69
N ILE A 129 16.13 16.81 -2.89
CA ILE A 129 15.75 15.61 -3.61
C ILE A 129 16.88 15.26 -4.58
N TYR A 130 17.37 14.03 -4.50
CA TYR A 130 18.36 13.49 -5.44
C TYR A 130 17.67 12.62 -6.49
N GLN A 131 18.28 12.45 -7.66
CA GLN A 131 17.73 11.64 -8.75
C GLN A 131 17.37 10.21 -8.29
N ASP A 132 18.19 9.60 -7.43
CA ASP A 132 17.92 8.27 -6.88
C ASP A 132 16.61 8.22 -6.05
N ASN A 133 16.25 9.31 -5.36
CA ASN A 133 14.99 9.41 -4.62
C ASN A 133 13.80 9.50 -5.58
N ILE A 134 13.96 10.21 -6.70
CA ILE A 134 12.94 10.34 -7.76
C ILE A 134 12.74 8.99 -8.46
N ASP A 135 13.83 8.30 -8.80
CA ASP A 135 13.78 7.00 -9.45
C ASP A 135 13.19 5.93 -8.54
N HIS A 136 13.45 6.01 -7.23
CA HIS A 136 12.83 5.13 -6.24
C HIS A 136 11.34 5.40 -6.10
N PHE A 137 10.94 6.67 -6.05
CA PHE A 137 9.55 7.10 -6.02
C PHE A 137 8.78 6.62 -7.25
N GLN A 138 9.33 6.81 -8.46
CA GLN A 138 8.69 6.40 -9.70
C GLN A 138 8.45 4.89 -9.75
N LYS A 139 9.35 4.06 -9.20
CA LYS A 139 9.15 2.61 -9.13
C LYS A 139 8.01 2.20 -8.18
N ILE A 140 7.73 3.02 -7.17
CA ILE A 140 6.65 2.80 -6.20
C ILE A 140 5.32 3.28 -6.79
N ASP A 141 5.32 4.46 -7.44
CA ASP A 141 4.15 5.13 -8.03
C ASP A 141 3.71 4.51 -9.36
N SER A 142 4.65 4.00 -10.17
CA SER A 142 4.37 3.21 -11.38
C SER A 142 3.84 1.81 -11.06
N GLY A 143 3.04 1.69 -9.99
CA GLY A 143 2.59 0.46 -9.39
C GLY A 143 2.43 -0.64 -10.43
N TRP A 144 3.09 -1.76 -10.18
CA TRP A 144 2.54 -3.05 -10.55
C TRP A 144 1.17 -3.18 -9.85
N LEU A 145 0.18 -2.42 -10.32
CA LEU A 145 -1.23 -2.48 -10.00
C LEU A 145 -1.79 -3.45 -11.05
N GLU A 146 -2.19 -4.62 -10.57
CA GLU A 146 -2.68 -5.75 -11.35
C GLU A 146 -1.67 -6.37 -12.33
N GLY A 147 -0.75 -7.11 -11.75
CA GLY A 147 -0.52 -8.45 -12.25
C GLY A 147 -0.57 -9.37 -11.05
N GLU A 148 -1.38 -10.42 -11.08
CA GLU A 148 -0.94 -11.68 -10.51
C GLU A 148 0.58 -11.76 -10.70
N VAL A 149 1.32 -12.02 -9.65
CA VAL A 149 2.69 -12.44 -9.87
C VAL A 149 2.57 -13.77 -10.59
N LYS A 150 2.59 -13.72 -11.92
CA LYS A 150 2.69 -14.88 -12.79
C LYS A 150 4.09 -15.46 -12.62
N LEU A 151 4.28 -16.12 -11.47
CA LEU A 151 5.47 -16.87 -11.13
C LEU A 151 5.67 -17.99 -12.18
N ASP A 152 4.58 -18.47 -12.78
CA ASP A 152 4.52 -19.44 -13.87
C ASP A 152 5.31 -19.02 -15.13
N GLU A 153 5.25 -17.75 -15.55
CA GLU A 153 5.95 -17.25 -16.75
C GLU A 153 7.49 -17.25 -16.60
N LYS A 154 8.01 -17.20 -15.36
CA LYS A 154 9.46 -17.41 -15.08
C LYS A 154 9.79 -18.83 -14.62
N GLY A 155 8.82 -19.76 -14.62
CA GLY A 155 8.97 -21.12 -14.11
C GLY A 155 9.32 -21.16 -12.61
N LEU A 156 8.75 -20.24 -11.84
CA LEU A 156 8.84 -20.17 -10.38
C LEU A 156 7.52 -20.68 -9.79
N SER A 157 7.59 -21.42 -8.68
CA SER A 157 6.43 -21.93 -7.97
C SER A 157 6.04 -20.96 -6.86
N GLU A 158 4.75 -20.63 -6.77
CA GLU A 158 4.18 -19.78 -5.72
C GLU A 158 4.37 -20.35 -4.32
N ILE A 159 4.15 -21.65 -4.17
CA ILE A 159 4.36 -22.35 -2.89
C ILE A 159 5.84 -22.24 -2.48
N THR A 160 6.76 -22.45 -3.41
CA THR A 160 8.20 -22.34 -3.15
C THR A 160 8.63 -20.91 -2.86
N TYR A 161 8.03 -19.93 -3.55
CA TYR A 161 8.26 -18.51 -3.30
C TYR A 161 7.88 -18.16 -1.86
N GLN A 162 6.70 -18.60 -1.40
CA GLN A 162 6.23 -18.33 -0.04
C GLN A 162 7.14 -18.98 1.02
N HIS A 163 7.54 -20.24 0.84
CA HIS A 163 8.48 -20.89 1.77
C HIS A 163 9.85 -20.19 1.84
N ILE A 164 10.33 -19.65 0.73
CA ILE A 164 11.57 -18.87 0.71
C ILE A 164 11.38 -17.54 1.45
N LEU A 165 10.21 -16.91 1.32
CA LEU A 165 9.89 -15.70 2.08
C LEU A 165 9.84 -15.96 3.58
N ASP A 166 9.15 -17.01 4.01
CA ASP A 166 9.04 -17.36 5.43
C ASP A 166 10.44 -17.63 6.02
N ALA A 167 11.29 -18.38 5.29
CA ALA A 167 12.68 -18.62 5.69
C ALA A 167 13.52 -17.33 5.77
N ILE A 168 13.31 -16.35 4.88
CA ILE A 168 13.99 -15.05 4.96
C ILE A 168 13.58 -14.27 6.21
N GLN A 169 12.32 -14.39 6.64
CA GLN A 169 11.82 -13.70 7.85
C GLN A 169 12.39 -14.29 9.14
N GLU A 170 12.70 -15.59 9.16
CA GLU A 170 13.31 -16.27 10.30
C GLU A 170 14.84 -16.07 10.38
N LEU A 171 15.48 -15.63 9.30
CA LEU A 171 16.93 -15.42 9.25
C LEU A 171 17.36 -14.05 9.78
N GLU A 172 18.47 -14.06 10.53
CA GLU A 172 19.19 -12.83 10.89
C GLU A 172 19.73 -12.12 9.63
N GLN A 173 19.56 -10.81 9.57
CA GLN A 173 19.93 -9.97 8.43
C GLN A 173 21.29 -9.30 8.69
N PRO A 174 22.18 -9.18 7.69
CA PRO A 174 22.05 -9.64 6.30
C PRO A 174 22.41 -11.13 6.14
N PHE A 175 21.81 -11.82 5.17
CA PHE A 175 22.00 -13.26 4.92
C PHE A 175 22.62 -13.53 3.54
N THR A 176 23.21 -14.72 3.38
CA THR A 176 23.73 -15.25 2.12
C THR A 176 22.79 -16.27 1.51
N ILE A 177 22.95 -16.57 0.21
CA ILE A 177 22.22 -17.67 -0.45
C ILE A 177 22.51 -19.01 0.25
N GLN A 178 23.72 -19.20 0.79
CA GLN A 178 24.10 -20.43 1.48
C GLN A 178 23.32 -20.61 2.80
N GLU A 179 23.16 -19.54 3.57
CA GLU A 179 22.37 -19.56 4.80
C GLU A 179 20.88 -19.77 4.51
N LEU A 180 20.36 -19.08 3.48
CA LEU A 180 18.97 -19.25 3.07
C LEU A 180 18.67 -20.64 2.55
N ALA A 181 19.54 -21.23 1.72
CA ALA A 181 19.37 -22.61 1.24
C ALA A 181 19.35 -23.63 2.38
N LYS A 182 20.14 -23.40 3.44
CA LYS A 182 20.12 -24.25 4.63
C LYS A 182 18.82 -24.10 5.42
N CYS A 183 18.36 -22.86 5.63
CA CYS A 183 17.15 -22.56 6.39
C CYS A 183 15.89 -23.04 5.65
N SER A 184 15.75 -22.71 4.37
CA SER A 184 14.57 -23.04 3.56
C SER A 184 14.54 -24.49 3.07
N GLN A 185 15.60 -25.27 3.30
CA GLN A 185 15.78 -26.65 2.81
C GLN A 185 15.65 -26.81 1.27
N PHE A 186 15.87 -25.72 0.51
CA PHE A 186 15.85 -25.75 -0.96
C PHE A 186 17.27 -25.79 -1.52
N SER A 187 17.41 -26.30 -2.74
CA SER A 187 18.70 -26.30 -3.42
C SER A 187 19.23 -24.88 -3.64
N HIS A 188 20.56 -24.73 -3.62
CA HIS A 188 21.21 -23.45 -3.88
C HIS A 188 20.85 -22.86 -5.26
N VAL A 189 20.57 -23.71 -6.25
CA VAL A 189 20.15 -23.29 -7.61
C VAL A 189 18.74 -22.71 -7.57
N SER A 190 17.81 -23.37 -6.85
CA SER A 190 16.45 -22.89 -6.66
C SER A 190 16.46 -21.54 -5.94
N VAL A 191 17.08 -21.46 -4.76
CA VAL A 191 17.13 -20.24 -3.95
C VAL A 191 17.71 -19.06 -4.73
N ARG A 192 18.78 -19.28 -5.49
CA ARG A 192 19.38 -18.22 -6.32
C ARG A 192 18.39 -17.63 -7.33
N LYS A 193 17.54 -18.46 -7.94
CA LYS A 193 16.53 -18.03 -8.91
C LYS A 193 15.48 -17.13 -8.25
N TYR A 194 14.98 -17.52 -7.08
CA TYR A 194 14.01 -16.73 -6.32
C TYR A 194 14.62 -15.45 -5.76
N ILE A 195 15.86 -15.48 -5.27
CA ILE A 195 16.57 -14.29 -4.79
C ILE A 195 16.83 -13.29 -5.92
N ALA A 196 17.25 -13.77 -7.11
CA ALA A 196 17.42 -12.90 -8.27
C ALA A 196 16.10 -12.23 -8.68
N TYR A 197 15.00 -12.98 -8.61
CA TYR A 197 13.66 -12.45 -8.86
C TYR A 197 13.23 -11.41 -7.80
N MET A 198 13.45 -11.68 -6.51
CA MET A 198 13.13 -10.75 -5.43
C MET A 198 14.00 -9.49 -5.46
N GLU A 199 15.26 -9.60 -5.87
CA GLU A 199 16.18 -8.48 -6.10
C GLU A 199 15.72 -7.63 -7.31
N GLU A 200 15.34 -8.26 -8.42
CA GLU A 200 14.77 -7.60 -9.61
C GLU A 200 13.47 -6.84 -9.26
N LYS A 201 12.65 -7.40 -8.36
CA LYS A 201 11.42 -6.77 -7.86
C LYS A 201 11.63 -5.75 -6.75
N GLY A 202 12.88 -5.48 -6.35
CA GLY A 202 13.20 -4.48 -5.34
C GLY A 202 12.80 -4.87 -3.90
N LEU A 203 12.56 -6.15 -3.64
CA LEU A 203 12.25 -6.66 -2.29
C LEU A 203 13.52 -6.84 -1.45
N LEU A 204 14.63 -7.15 -2.11
CA LEU A 204 15.94 -7.38 -1.49
C LEU A 204 16.96 -6.37 -2.04
N THR A 205 17.82 -5.87 -1.17
CA THR A 205 19.07 -5.20 -1.56
C THR A 205 20.22 -6.18 -1.41
N SER A 206 21.32 -5.92 -2.11
CA SER A 206 22.49 -6.75 -2.03
C SER A 206 23.79 -5.96 -1.94
N GLN A 207 24.78 -6.56 -1.30
CA GLN A 207 26.11 -5.98 -1.16
C GLN A 207 27.17 -7.04 -1.45
N GLN A 208 28.17 -6.67 -2.24
CA GLN A 208 29.33 -7.52 -2.49
C GLN A 208 30.38 -7.29 -1.38
N ILE A 209 30.75 -8.37 -0.69
CA ILE A 209 31.79 -8.35 0.35
C ILE A 209 33.08 -8.89 -0.24
N TYR A 210 34.13 -8.07 -0.19
CA TYR A 210 35.48 -8.41 -0.61
C TYR A 210 36.32 -8.73 0.62
N THR A 211 36.80 -9.97 0.73
CA THR A 211 37.65 -10.39 1.84
C THR A 211 39.12 -10.34 1.44
N LYS A 212 40.01 -10.08 2.42
CA LYS A 212 41.47 -10.11 2.20
C LYS A 212 41.98 -11.52 1.84
N VAL A 213 41.25 -12.56 2.22
CA VAL A 213 41.52 -13.97 1.90
C VAL A 213 40.17 -14.65 1.63
N GLY A 214 40.05 -15.35 0.49
CA GLY A 214 38.82 -16.03 0.06
C GLY A 214 38.16 -15.43 -1.19
N ARG A 215 37.10 -16.08 -1.69
CA ARG A 215 36.33 -15.58 -2.83
C ARG A 215 35.34 -14.51 -2.34
N PRO A 216 35.15 -13.40 -3.09
CA PRO A 216 34.09 -12.44 -2.80
C PRO A 216 32.73 -13.13 -2.73
N TYR A 217 31.88 -12.72 -1.80
CA TYR A 217 30.52 -13.24 -1.65
C TYR A 217 29.50 -12.10 -1.58
N LYS A 218 28.25 -12.43 -1.89
CA LYS A 218 27.14 -11.48 -1.96
C LYS A 218 26.21 -11.73 -0.77
N VAL A 219 25.92 -10.69 -0.01
CA VAL A 219 24.95 -10.70 1.09
C VAL A 219 23.69 -9.95 0.66
N TYR A 220 22.56 -10.34 1.22
CA TYR A 220 21.24 -9.81 0.91
C TYR A 220 20.58 -9.29 2.18
N LYS A 221 19.80 -8.22 2.03
CA LYS A 221 19.00 -7.64 3.10
C LYS A 221 17.61 -7.32 2.61
N LEU A 222 16.60 -7.65 3.42
CA LEU A 222 15.21 -7.28 3.14
C LEU A 222 15.02 -5.76 3.23
N ILE A 223 14.49 -5.15 2.16
CA ILE A 223 14.21 -3.70 2.10
C ILE A 223 12.79 -3.41 2.64
N LYS A 224 11.84 -4.28 2.34
CA LYS A 224 10.42 -4.12 2.67
C LYS A 224 9.97 -5.30 3.55
N LYS A 225 9.38 -5.05 4.72
CA LYS A 225 8.71 -6.12 5.48
C LYS A 225 7.59 -6.68 4.60
N LEU A 226 7.71 -7.94 4.20
CA LEU A 226 6.72 -8.63 3.40
C LEU A 226 5.61 -9.12 4.33
N ARG A 227 4.37 -8.72 4.09
CA ARG A 227 3.23 -9.21 4.85
C ARG A 227 2.96 -10.68 4.48
N PRO A 228 2.75 -11.58 5.45
CA PRO A 228 2.23 -12.92 5.15
C PRO A 228 0.82 -12.77 4.59
N VAL A 229 0.52 -13.54 3.53
CA VAL A 229 -0.82 -13.61 2.94
C VAL A 229 -1.67 -14.46 3.90
N ASP A 230 -2.45 -13.81 4.76
CA ASP A 230 -3.21 -14.52 5.79
C ASP A 230 -4.50 -15.14 5.22
N LEU A 231 -4.43 -16.45 4.95
CA LEU A 231 -5.54 -17.30 4.51
C LEU A 231 -6.59 -17.58 5.62
N SER A 232 -6.37 -17.11 6.86
CA SER A 232 -7.27 -17.41 7.98
C SER A 232 -8.54 -16.56 8.02
N PHE A 233 -8.62 -15.44 7.29
CA PHE A 233 -9.76 -14.51 7.36
C PHE A 233 -11.01 -14.99 6.58
N LEU A 234 -10.85 -15.88 5.60
CA LEU A 234 -11.98 -16.49 4.86
C LEU A 234 -12.87 -17.37 5.75
N ILE A 235 -12.33 -17.91 6.85
CA ILE A 235 -13.06 -18.74 7.80
C ILE A 235 -13.92 -17.86 8.74
N PHE A 236 -13.46 -16.66 9.08
CA PHE A 236 -14.18 -15.77 9.99
C PHE A 236 -15.43 -15.14 9.35
N VAL A 237 -15.38 -14.80 8.06
CA VAL A 237 -16.53 -14.25 7.32
C VAL A 237 -17.61 -15.34 7.10
N ALA A 238 -17.21 -16.59 6.86
CA ALA A 238 -18.15 -17.71 6.71
C ALA A 238 -18.87 -18.08 8.03
N ILE A 239 -18.21 -17.92 9.18
CA ILE A 239 -18.79 -18.19 10.51
C ILE A 239 -19.71 -17.05 10.96
N TRP A 240 -19.48 -15.81 10.53
CA TRP A 240 -20.33 -14.67 10.93
C TRP A 240 -21.62 -14.55 10.10
N MET A 241 -21.63 -14.98 8.82
CA MET A 241 -22.86 -15.02 8.00
C MET A 241 -23.90 -16.06 8.46
N THR A 242 -23.53 -17.02 9.33
CA THR A 242 -24.45 -18.06 9.82
C THR A 242 -25.09 -17.74 11.17
N ARG A 243 -24.83 -16.56 11.75
CA ARG A 243 -25.29 -16.17 13.11
C ARG A 243 -25.98 -14.79 13.19
N MET A 244 -26.75 -14.39 12.18
CA MET A 244 -27.73 -13.31 12.35
C MET A 244 -29.16 -13.85 12.44
N PRO A 245 -29.95 -13.47 13.47
CA PRO A 245 -31.35 -13.83 13.56
C PRO A 245 -32.19 -13.00 12.56
N CYS A 246 -33.07 -13.67 11.83
CA CYS A 246 -34.03 -13.08 10.90
C CYS A 246 -34.86 -11.95 11.56
N PRO A 247 -35.06 -10.80 10.89
CA PRO A 247 -36.08 -9.85 11.33
C PRO A 247 -37.45 -10.34 10.85
N CYS A 248 -38.13 -11.10 11.70
CA CYS A 248 -39.59 -11.27 11.61
C CYS A 248 -40.26 -10.38 12.68
N ARG A 249 -40.69 -9.18 12.26
CA ARG A 249 -42.03 -8.60 12.47
C ARG A 249 -42.04 -7.11 12.18
#